data_AF-A0A2W6CUF9-F1
#
_entry.id   AF-A0A2W6CUF9-F1
#
_cell.length_a   1.000
_cell.length_b   1.000
_cell.length_c   1.000
_cell.angle_alpha   90.00
_cell.angle_beta   90.00
_cell.angle_gamma   90.00
#
_symmetry.space_group_name_H-M   'P 1'
#
loop_
_entity.id
_entity.type
_entity.pdbx_description
1 polymer ?
#
loop_
_entity_poly.entity_id
_entity_poly.type
_entity_poly.pdbx_seq_one_letter_code
_entity_poly.pdbx_strand_id
1 'polypeptide(L)'
;MNPEEGELRPQLLDRFGLCVDVEGIRDLDLRVQIVEQRAGWEEDPVAFFERHAAGEGEIRSRIAEGIATFPEVSLPRSILRLIAQLSIALEVDGHRSDLVCARAAQAKAAYDSAGEVELSHVTDVAQMVYSHRLRSVPFGKGGPNLGDVITRIVGQG
;
A
#
# COMPACT_ATOMS: atom_id res chain seq x y z
N MET A 1 9.00 9.88 6.98
CA MET A 1 10.38 10.13 7.44
C MET A 1 10.62 11.62 7.37
N ASN A 2 11.30 12.24 8.34
CA ASN A 2 11.71 13.64 8.22
C ASN A 2 12.87 13.72 7.22
N PRO A 3 12.71 14.35 6.03
CA PRO A 3 13.77 14.42 5.02
C PRO A 3 15.04 15.09 5.54
N GLU A 4 14.91 15.96 6.55
CA GLU A 4 16.01 16.71 7.15
C GLU A 4 16.93 15.85 8.06
N GLU A 5 16.48 14.66 8.47
CA GLU A 5 17.23 13.75 9.36
C GLU A 5 18.10 12.73 8.60
N GLY A 6 18.09 12.79 7.26
CA GLY A 6 18.80 11.86 6.38
C GLY A 6 18.06 10.54 6.16
N GLU A 7 18.54 9.76 5.19
CA GLU A 7 17.93 8.49 4.83
C GLU A 7 18.20 7.40 5.87
N LEU A 8 17.17 6.60 6.18
CA LEU A 8 17.35 5.40 6.99
C LEU A 8 18.31 4.42 6.30
N ARG A 9 19.15 3.76 7.10
CA ARG A 9 20.04 2.71 6.60
C ARG A 9 19.22 1.60 5.92
N PRO A 10 19.66 1.05 4.77
CA PRO A 10 18.93 0.01 4.06
C PRO A 10 18.54 -1.20 4.92
N GLN A 11 19.37 -1.58 5.89
CA GLN A 11 19.09 -2.70 6.81
C GLN A 11 17.91 -2.43 7.76
N LEU A 12 17.60 -1.16 8.03
CA LEU A 12 16.43 -0.75 8.81
C LEU A 12 15.20 -0.63 7.91
N LEU A 13 15.36 -0.07 6.70
CA LEU A 13 14.28 0.01 5.72
C LEU A 13 13.73 -1.36 5.37
N ASP A 14 14.60 -2.36 5.15
CA ASP A 14 14.19 -3.74 4.90
C ASP A 14 13.26 -4.31 5.99
N ARG A 15 13.35 -3.80 7.23
CA ARG A 15 12.53 -4.26 8.34
C ARG A 15 11.11 -3.71 8.34
N PHE A 16 10.84 -2.65 7.58
CA PHE A 16 9.48 -2.18 7.36
C PHE A 16 8.78 -3.06 6.33
N GLY A 17 7.57 -3.49 6.67
CA GLY A 17 6.73 -4.27 5.76
C GLY A 17 6.26 -3.41 4.60
N LEU A 18 5.60 -2.30 4.92
CA LEU A 18 5.01 -1.38 3.96
C LEU A 18 5.65 0.01 4.11
N CYS A 19 5.85 0.69 2.98
CA CYS A 19 6.29 2.08 2.89
C CYS A 19 5.31 2.85 2.00
N VAL A 20 4.93 4.05 2.42
CA VAL A 20 4.02 4.93 1.67
C VAL A 20 4.64 6.31 1.61
N ASP A 21 4.67 6.90 0.42
CA ASP A 21 5.07 8.27 0.22
C ASP A 21 3.85 9.18 0.36
N VAL A 22 3.98 10.23 1.17
CA VAL A 22 2.94 11.25 1.36
C VAL A 22 3.43 12.52 0.69
N GLU A 23 2.76 12.91 -0.38
CA GLU A 23 3.03 14.15 -1.10
C GLU A 23 2.06 15.27 -0.70
N GLY A 24 2.56 16.50 -0.71
CA GLY A 24 1.71 17.68 -0.59
C GLY A 24 0.81 17.84 -1.81
N ILE A 25 -0.48 18.05 -1.56
CA ILE A 25 -1.46 18.32 -2.62
C ILE A 25 -1.10 19.62 -3.34
N ARG A 26 -0.99 19.55 -4.68
CA ARG A 26 -0.66 20.69 -5.55
C ARG A 26 -1.88 21.32 -6.22
N ASP A 27 -3.00 20.61 -6.25
CA ASP A 27 -4.26 21.08 -6.80
C ASP A 27 -4.84 22.21 -5.95
N LEU A 28 -5.17 23.34 -6.57
CA LEU A 28 -5.59 24.54 -5.85
C LEU A 28 -6.91 24.33 -5.11
N ASP A 29 -7.89 23.70 -5.77
CA ASP A 29 -9.23 23.52 -5.21
C ASP A 29 -9.20 22.53 -4.04
N LEU A 30 -8.48 21.42 -4.18
CA LEU A 30 -8.29 20.46 -3.07
C LEU A 30 -7.55 21.07 -1.88
N ARG A 31 -6.58 21.97 -2.13
CA ARG A 31 -5.90 22.67 -1.03
C ARG A 31 -6.82 23.62 -0.29
N VAL A 32 -7.65 24.39 -1.01
CA VAL A 32 -8.66 25.27 -0.41
C VAL A 32 -9.64 24.43 0.39
N GLN A 33 -10.14 23.33 -0.19
CA GLN A 33 -11.07 22.44 0.47
C GLN A 33 -10.53 21.91 1.81
N ILE A 34 -9.25 21.53 1.89
CA ILE A 34 -8.65 21.07 3.15
C ILE A 34 -8.67 22.16 4.23
N VAL A 35 -8.37 23.40 3.86
CA VAL A 35 -8.42 24.54 4.79
C VAL A 35 -9.85 24.82 5.25
N GLU A 36 -10.82 24.76 4.33
CA GLU A 36 -12.24 24.92 4.65
C GLU A 36 -12.76 23.81 5.57
N GLN A 37 -12.40 22.55 5.31
CA GLN A 37 -12.74 21.41 6.17
C GLN A 37 -12.16 21.59 7.58
N ARG A 38 -10.90 22.05 7.68
CA ARG A 38 -10.26 22.34 8.95
C ARG A 38 -10.97 23.46 9.71
N ALA A 39 -11.31 24.56 9.03
CA ALA A 39 -12.04 25.67 9.64
C ALA A 39 -13.44 25.25 10.11
N GLY A 40 -14.15 24.45 9.31
CA GLY A 40 -15.46 23.91 9.66
C GLY A 40 -15.43 22.96 10.86
N TRP A 41 -14.31 22.24 11.07
CA TRP A 41 -14.10 21.48 12.31
C TRP A 41 -13.78 22.38 13.51
N GLU A 42 -13.04 23.47 13.34
CA GLU A 42 -12.71 24.41 14.42
C GLU A 42 -13.95 25.20 14.90
N GLU A 43 -14.88 25.49 14.00
CA GLU A 43 -16.13 26.19 14.30
C GLU A 43 -17.11 25.31 15.09
N ASP A 44 -17.36 24.07 14.62
CA ASP A 44 -18.22 23.11 15.29
C ASP A 44 -17.70 21.68 15.10
N PRO A 45 -16.87 21.19 16.05
CA PRO A 45 -16.37 19.82 16.00
C PRO A 45 -17.47 18.77 16.01
N VAL A 46 -18.56 18.99 16.74
CA VAL A 46 -19.63 17.98 16.92
C VAL A 46 -20.37 17.81 15.60
N ALA A 47 -20.82 18.91 14.99
CA ALA A 47 -21.49 18.84 13.71
C ALA A 47 -20.56 18.29 12.60
N PHE A 48 -19.26 18.58 12.65
CA PHE A 48 -18.28 17.97 11.76
C PHE A 48 -18.24 16.44 11.91
N PHE A 49 -18.11 15.93 13.13
CA PHE A 49 -18.11 14.48 13.37
C PHE A 49 -19.41 13.83 12.92
N GLU A 50 -20.57 14.42 13.21
CA GLU A 50 -21.87 13.89 12.78
C GLU A 50 -21.99 13.77 11.26
N ARG A 51 -21.47 14.76 10.51
CA ARG A 51 -21.44 14.71 9.03
C ARG A 51 -20.61 13.56 8.48
N HIS A 52 -19.52 13.17 9.16
CA HIS A 52 -18.60 12.12 8.71
C HIS A 52 -18.86 10.74 9.34
N ALA A 53 -19.71 10.66 10.37
CA ALA A 53 -19.94 9.46 11.16
C ALA A 53 -20.37 8.24 10.33
N ALA A 54 -21.20 8.45 9.30
CA ALA A 54 -21.64 7.37 8.42
C ALA A 54 -20.46 6.73 7.66
N GLY A 55 -19.60 7.55 7.05
CA GLY A 55 -18.43 7.09 6.30
C GLY A 55 -17.38 6.44 7.20
N GLU A 56 -17.14 7.00 8.39
CA GLU A 56 -16.27 6.34 9.38
C GLU A 56 -16.83 4.99 9.85
N GLY A 57 -18.15 4.91 10.03
CA GLY A 57 -18.86 3.68 10.40
C GLY A 57 -18.73 2.58 9.35
N GLU A 58 -18.80 2.93 8.07
CA GLU A 58 -18.59 2.01 6.96
C GLU A 58 -17.15 1.47 6.95
N ILE A 59 -16.15 2.35 7.03
CA ILE A 59 -14.73 1.96 7.07
C ILE A 59 -14.46 1.07 8.28
N ARG A 60 -14.98 1.43 9.46
CA ARG A 60 -14.84 0.62 10.69
C ARG A 60 -15.41 -0.77 10.51
N SER A 61 -16.61 -0.88 9.97
CA SER A 61 -17.27 -2.17 9.73
C SER A 61 -16.45 -3.03 8.77
N ARG A 62 -15.97 -2.44 7.67
CA ARG A 62 -15.14 -3.13 6.68
C ARG A 62 -13.81 -3.63 7.26
N ILE A 63 -13.16 -2.82 8.10
CA ILE A 63 -11.94 -3.24 8.83
C ILE A 63 -12.24 -4.41 9.77
N ALA A 64 -13.33 -4.32 10.55
CA ALA A 64 -13.69 -5.35 11.51
C ALA A 64 -14.02 -6.69 10.83
N GLU A 65 -14.76 -6.64 9.73
CA GLU A 65 -15.05 -7.80 8.89
C GLU A 65 -13.78 -8.39 8.31
N GLY A 66 -12.92 -7.56 7.69
CA GLY A 66 -11.65 -8.01 7.12
C GLY A 66 -10.73 -8.66 8.16
N ILE A 67 -10.66 -8.15 9.39
CA ILE A 67 -9.90 -8.79 10.48
C ILE A 67 -10.48 -10.18 10.81
N ALA A 68 -11.80 -10.31 10.85
CA ALA A 68 -12.47 -11.56 11.17
C ALA A 68 -12.31 -12.62 10.07
N THR A 69 -12.39 -12.22 8.79
CA THR A 69 -12.33 -13.13 7.64
C THR A 69 -10.91 -13.41 7.15
N PHE A 70 -9.93 -12.58 7.50
CA PHE A 70 -8.53 -12.74 7.09
C PHE A 70 -7.94 -14.16 7.24
N PRO A 71 -8.19 -14.93 8.32
CA PRO A 71 -7.69 -16.29 8.44
C PRO A 71 -8.26 -17.28 7.41
N GLU A 72 -9.42 -16.96 6.83
CA GLU A 72 -10.17 -17.80 5.89
C GLU A 72 -9.82 -17.49 4.43
N VAL A 73 -9.25 -16.31 4.16
CA VAL A 73 -8.86 -15.91 2.80
C VAL A 73 -7.79 -16.85 2.26
N SER A 74 -8.11 -17.53 1.17
CA SER A 74 -7.19 -18.45 0.53
C SER A 74 -6.13 -17.70 -0.30
N LEU A 75 -4.92 -18.24 -0.32
CA LEU A 75 -3.80 -17.72 -1.12
C LEU A 75 -3.42 -18.73 -2.19
N PRO A 76 -3.91 -18.58 -3.44
CA PRO A 76 -3.64 -19.53 -4.50
C PRO A 76 -2.16 -19.66 -4.84
N ARG A 77 -1.74 -20.87 -5.26
CA ARG A 77 -0.35 -21.12 -5.69
C ARG A 77 0.05 -20.25 -6.89
N SER A 78 -0.89 -19.90 -7.77
CA SER A 78 -0.65 -18.98 -8.90
C SER A 78 -0.22 -17.60 -8.41
N ILE A 79 -0.89 -17.07 -7.38
CA ILE A 79 -0.52 -15.80 -6.76
C ILE A 79 0.86 -15.86 -6.09
N LEU A 80 1.16 -16.94 -5.38
CA LEU A 80 2.50 -17.13 -4.81
C LEU A 80 3.59 -17.15 -5.89
N ARG A 81 3.31 -17.75 -7.06
CA ARG A 81 4.24 -17.72 -8.21
C ARG A 81 4.39 -16.31 -8.76
N LEU A 82 3.31 -15.56 -8.89
CA LEU A 82 3.32 -14.17 -9.33
C LEU A 82 4.17 -13.29 -8.39
N ILE A 83 3.96 -13.41 -7.09
CA ILE A 83 4.72 -12.65 -6.07
C ILE A 83 6.22 -12.99 -6.18
N ALA A 84 6.57 -14.27 -6.30
CA ALA A 84 7.96 -14.69 -6.47
C ALA A 84 8.57 -14.15 -7.78
N GLN A 85 7.81 -14.13 -8.88
CA GLN A 85 8.24 -13.54 -10.15
C GLN A 85 8.50 -12.04 -10.01
N LEU A 86 7.63 -11.31 -9.30
CA LEU A 86 7.82 -9.89 -9.00
C LEU A 86 9.09 -9.66 -8.18
N SER A 87 9.29 -10.39 -7.08
CA SER A 87 10.48 -10.26 -6.24
C SER A 87 11.78 -10.53 -7.03
N ILE A 88 11.78 -11.56 -7.90
CA ILE A 88 12.92 -11.90 -8.76
C ILE A 88 13.18 -10.78 -9.78
N ALA A 89 12.13 -10.31 -10.47
CA ALA A 89 12.27 -9.28 -11.50
C ALA A 89 12.70 -7.92 -10.96
N LEU A 90 12.40 -7.64 -9.69
CA LEU A 90 12.80 -6.44 -8.98
C LEU A 90 14.16 -6.57 -8.28
N GLU A 91 14.83 -7.72 -8.41
CA GLU A 91 16.13 -8.00 -7.81
C GLU A 91 16.17 -7.76 -6.28
N VAL A 92 15.06 -8.07 -5.60
CA VAL A 92 14.98 -7.90 -4.14
C VAL A 92 15.66 -9.06 -3.43
N ASP A 93 16.49 -8.73 -2.45
CA ASP A 93 17.24 -9.73 -1.69
C ASP A 93 16.34 -10.46 -0.67
N GLY A 94 16.45 -11.80 -0.64
CA GLY A 94 15.78 -12.67 0.33
C GLY A 94 14.28 -12.87 0.08
N HIS A 95 13.60 -13.49 1.05
CA HIS A 95 12.18 -13.89 0.93
C HIS A 95 11.20 -12.97 1.67
N ARG A 96 11.71 -11.86 2.22
CA ARG A 96 10.91 -11.01 3.08
C ARG A 96 9.85 -10.25 2.29
N SER A 97 10.19 -9.79 1.10
CA SER A 97 9.22 -9.16 0.19
C SER A 97 8.10 -10.12 -0.18
N ASP A 98 8.41 -11.40 -0.43
CA ASP A 98 7.40 -12.40 -0.78
C ASP A 98 6.42 -12.62 0.38
N LEU A 99 6.93 -12.81 1.59
CA LEU A 99 6.11 -13.01 2.79
C LEU A 99 5.23 -11.79 3.09
N VAL A 100 5.80 -10.58 2.98
CA VAL A 100 5.07 -9.34 3.24
C VAL A 100 4.02 -9.10 2.15
N CYS A 101 4.35 -9.29 0.88
CA CYS A 101 3.41 -9.13 -0.24
C CYS A 101 2.25 -10.11 -0.12
N ALA A 102 2.53 -11.38 0.16
CA ALA A 102 1.51 -12.41 0.37
C ALA A 102 0.54 -12.03 1.49
N ARG A 103 1.06 -11.59 2.65
CA ARG A 103 0.24 -11.17 3.78
C ARG A 103 -0.54 -9.88 3.51
N ALA A 104 0.07 -8.91 2.83
CA ALA A 104 -0.58 -7.65 2.47
C ALA A 104 -1.72 -7.88 1.45
N ALA A 105 -1.50 -8.71 0.43
CA ALA A 105 -2.52 -9.06 -0.55
C ALA A 105 -3.67 -9.86 0.08
N GLN A 106 -3.37 -10.77 1.03
CA GLN A 106 -4.38 -11.46 1.82
C GLN A 106 -5.20 -10.50 2.69
N ALA A 107 -4.56 -9.51 3.31
CA ALA A 107 -5.25 -8.48 4.09
C ALA A 107 -6.13 -7.58 3.21
N LYS A 108 -5.66 -7.24 2.01
CA LYS A 108 -6.42 -6.47 1.03
C LYS A 108 -7.65 -7.25 0.53
N ALA A 109 -7.48 -8.53 0.18
CA ALA A 109 -8.58 -9.41 -0.19
C ALA A 109 -9.63 -9.51 0.93
N ALA A 110 -9.20 -9.69 2.18
CA ALA A 110 -10.10 -9.71 3.34
C ALA A 110 -10.86 -8.38 3.51
N TYR A 111 -10.17 -7.26 3.32
CA TYR A 111 -10.75 -5.92 3.37
C TYR A 111 -11.77 -5.66 2.26
N ASP A 112 -11.57 -6.26 1.09
CA ASP A 112 -12.49 -6.21 -0.05
C ASP A 112 -13.58 -7.30 0.02
N SER A 113 -13.67 -8.04 1.13
CA SER A 113 -14.59 -9.17 1.34
C SER A 113 -14.46 -10.30 0.30
N ALA A 114 -13.25 -10.50 -0.24
CA ALA A 114 -12.93 -11.61 -1.15
C ALA A 114 -12.45 -12.86 -0.39
N GLY A 115 -12.95 -14.04 -0.77
CA GLY A 115 -12.54 -15.33 -0.18
C GLY A 115 -11.21 -15.87 -0.68
N GLU A 116 -10.65 -15.27 -1.75
CA GLU A 116 -9.35 -15.64 -2.30
C GLU A 116 -8.58 -14.40 -2.75
N VAL A 117 -7.25 -14.50 -2.67
CA VAL A 117 -6.39 -13.44 -3.21
C VAL A 117 -6.40 -13.50 -4.73
N GLU A 118 -6.90 -12.45 -5.34
CA GLU A 118 -6.76 -12.16 -6.76
C GLU A 118 -5.53 -11.29 -7.10
N LEU A 119 -5.25 -11.20 -8.39
CA LEU A 119 -4.22 -10.36 -9.00
C LEU A 119 -4.31 -8.88 -8.57
N SER A 120 -5.53 -8.33 -8.55
CA SER A 120 -5.83 -6.94 -8.17
C SER A 120 -5.32 -6.61 -6.77
N HIS A 121 -5.49 -7.52 -5.81
CA HIS A 121 -5.01 -7.33 -4.45
C HIS A 121 -3.47 -7.27 -4.38
N VAL A 122 -2.78 -8.04 -5.22
CA VAL A 122 -1.31 -7.99 -5.31
C VAL A 122 -0.89 -6.66 -5.91
N THR A 123 -1.54 -6.20 -6.98
CA THR A 123 -1.20 -4.92 -7.63
C THR A 123 -1.43 -3.73 -6.70
N ASP A 124 -2.50 -3.75 -5.90
CA ASP A 124 -2.83 -2.68 -4.95
C ASP A 124 -1.76 -2.50 -3.86
N VAL A 125 -1.12 -3.59 -3.43
CA VAL A 125 -0.15 -3.55 -2.32
C VAL A 125 1.31 -3.53 -2.79
N ALA A 126 1.59 -3.92 -4.03
CA ALA A 126 2.95 -4.09 -4.52
C ALA A 126 3.80 -2.83 -4.35
N GLN A 127 3.27 -1.64 -4.66
CA GLN A 127 4.01 -0.40 -4.48
C GLN A 127 4.45 -0.19 -3.04
N MET A 128 3.57 -0.46 -2.09
CA MET A 128 3.89 -0.29 -0.68
C MET A 128 4.92 -1.30 -0.17
N VAL A 129 4.94 -2.51 -0.75
CA VAL A 129 5.85 -3.59 -0.32
C VAL A 129 7.25 -3.41 -0.89
N TYR A 130 7.36 -3.01 -2.17
CA TYR A 130 8.61 -3.08 -2.92
C TYR A 130 9.38 -1.77 -3.00
N SER A 131 8.73 -0.60 -2.94
CA SER A 131 9.38 0.69 -3.28
C SER A 131 10.65 0.97 -2.47
N HIS A 132 10.67 0.64 -1.18
CA HIS A 132 11.83 0.84 -0.28
C HIS A 132 12.84 -0.32 -0.30
N ARG A 133 12.55 -1.40 -1.05
CA ARG A 133 13.41 -2.58 -1.20
C ARG A 133 14.19 -2.58 -2.51
N LEU A 134 13.82 -1.69 -3.45
CA LEU A 134 14.55 -1.52 -4.69
C LEU A 134 15.93 -0.93 -4.38
N ARG A 135 16.97 -1.53 -4.94
CA ARG A 135 18.32 -0.96 -4.85
C ARG A 135 18.33 0.38 -5.56
N SER A 136 18.64 1.44 -4.82
CA SER A 136 18.98 2.74 -5.42
C SER A 136 20.21 2.53 -6.29
N VAL A 137 20.10 2.83 -7.59
CA VAL A 137 21.24 2.77 -8.50
C VAL A 137 22.16 3.92 -8.12
N PRO A 138 23.39 3.66 -7.63
CA PRO A 138 24.32 4.74 -7.35
C PRO A 138 24.63 5.39 -8.71
N PHE A 139 24.19 6.63 -8.90
CA PHE A 139 24.35 7.45 -10.12
C PHE A 139 23.35 7.26 -11.27
N GLY A 140 22.18 6.65 -11.07
CA GLY A 140 21.18 6.50 -12.15
C GLY A 140 19.75 6.88 -11.77
N LYS A 141 19.14 7.83 -12.50
CA LYS A 141 17.68 7.82 -12.71
C LYS A 141 17.37 6.61 -13.60
N GLY A 142 17.17 5.42 -13.02
CA GLY A 142 17.03 4.21 -13.85
C GLY A 142 16.86 2.89 -13.11
N GLY A 143 16.30 2.87 -11.91
CA GLY A 143 15.77 1.62 -11.35
C GLY A 143 14.56 1.14 -12.18
N PRO A 144 14.19 -0.15 -12.10
CA PRO A 144 12.99 -0.63 -12.77
C PRO A 144 11.78 0.21 -12.30
N ASN A 145 11.05 0.80 -13.25
CA ASN A 145 9.77 1.42 -12.92
C ASN A 145 8.84 0.31 -12.44
N LEU A 146 8.47 0.38 -11.16
CA LEU A 146 7.66 -0.65 -10.51
C LEU A 146 6.33 -0.86 -11.24
N GLY A 147 5.70 0.21 -11.72
CA GLY A 147 4.47 0.14 -12.51
C GLY A 147 4.67 -0.62 -13.82
N ASP A 148 5.79 -0.41 -14.51
CA ASP A 148 6.11 -1.09 -15.77
C ASP A 148 6.42 -2.57 -15.56
N VAL A 149 7.15 -2.90 -14.49
CA VAL A 149 7.47 -4.29 -14.13
C VAL A 149 6.19 -5.05 -13.75
N ILE A 150 5.34 -4.44 -12.94
CA ILE A 150 4.03 -5.00 -12.57
C ILE A 150 3.22 -5.22 -13.85
N THR A 151 3.04 -4.19 -14.69
CA THR A 151 2.25 -4.29 -15.93
C THR A 151 2.77 -5.39 -16.86
N ARG A 152 4.08 -5.53 -17.00
CA ARG A 152 4.71 -6.56 -17.85
C ARG A 152 4.47 -7.97 -17.32
N ILE A 153 4.62 -8.19 -16.01
CA ILE A 153 4.46 -9.52 -15.41
C ILE A 153 2.98 -9.90 -15.37
N VAL A 154 2.12 -8.94 -15.04
CA VAL A 154 0.67 -9.11 -15.01
C VAL A 154 0.11 -9.38 -16.42
N GLY A 155 0.61 -8.69 -17.45
CA GLY A 155 0.16 -8.85 -18.83
C GLY A 155 0.69 -10.11 -19.55
N GLN A 156 1.51 -10.93 -18.89
CA GLN A 156 2.06 -12.18 -19.44
C GLN A 156 1.39 -13.45 -18.89
N GLY A 157 0.43 -13.32 -17.96
CA GLY A 157 -0.36 -14.41 -17.39
C GLY A 157 -1.79 -14.43 -17.89
#